data_AF-A0A7X6DKB2-F1
#
_entry.id   AF-A0A7X6DKB2-F1
#
_cell.length_a   1.000
_cell.length_b   1.000
_cell.length_c   1.000
_cell.angle_alpha   90.00
_cell.angle_beta   90.00
_cell.angle_gamma   90.00
#
_symmetry.space_group_name_H-M   'P 1'
#
loop_
_entity.id
_entity.type
_entity.pdbx_description
1 polymer ?
#
loop_
_entity_poly.entity_id
_entity_poly.type
_entity_poly.pdbx_seq_one_letter_code
_entity_poly.pdbx_strand_id
1 'polypeptide(L)'
;MRCTGTHCGMRRRSPSSFTRWRRPVPNRTLFYPKQLLGQGTAQVQSLRSYLEHLALAHNMKPRAMLESLFATFPVTQHEAAIPTLLKRCSVHGNAALGPELRERLERATGCSLEEAGFWRFSGLLAPTNLVRNRTMYCPCCVQEGEELPYIRLLWVADCVTACPVHGVRLRLDSECGAPESERLPVQKRPSLGGVCTQCGSVGHRCVTDAPEAATQEEIAVARQVARLLALPEATINTFTPESLRSGLKQLVSAVYGGSVVRASREAGLSRASVCTWAGGGRPGLPWLVQLCLHAGADVVQLLGGSYSPLEDQSMTGKQYDVMGRTYNFAQTDNETVRRLLREAALEANPPSLREFARRHGLHIDTPKKRFPAEARALAEVGRAHLKRIRQLQYEEAVASYTRAAEALREKGSCVHERTLQQESGLVAFSQNASRVRALQSVLSRFRAHEDEEAVAAG
;
A
#
# COMPACT_ATOMS: atom_id res chain seq x y z
N MET A 1 0.01 73.35 60.10
CA MET A 1 -1.31 73.65 59.50
C MET A 1 -1.66 72.52 58.55
N ARG A 2 -2.65 71.69 58.93
CA ARG A 2 -3.17 70.57 58.13
C ARG A 2 -4.40 71.08 57.38
N CYS A 3 -4.45 70.92 56.06
CA CYS A 3 -5.66 71.20 55.28
C CYS A 3 -6.23 69.87 54.75
N THR A 4 -7.31 69.46 55.39
CA THR A 4 -8.37 68.54 54.90
C THR A 4 -8.99 69.14 53.63
N GLY A 5 -9.32 68.42 52.56
CA GLY A 5 -10.00 67.14 52.47
C GLY A 5 -11.44 67.41 51.98
N THR A 6 -11.68 67.34 50.67
CA THR A 6 -13.03 67.41 50.08
C THR A 6 -13.29 66.21 49.17
N HIS A 7 -14.34 65.47 49.53
CA HIS A 7 -14.91 64.34 48.83
C HIS A 7 -15.45 64.71 47.43
N CYS A 8 -15.12 63.89 46.44
CA CYS A 8 -15.87 63.80 45.19
C CYS A 8 -16.38 62.36 45.03
N GLY A 9 -17.70 62.21 44.95
CA GLY A 9 -18.41 60.93 45.03
C GLY A 9 -18.12 59.99 43.86
N MET A 10 -17.67 58.78 44.19
CA MET A 10 -17.60 57.66 43.26
C MET A 10 -19.01 57.19 42.88
N ARG A 11 -19.42 57.46 41.63
CA ARG A 11 -20.54 56.76 41.00
C ARG A 11 -20.10 55.30 40.74
N ARG A 12 -20.81 54.36 41.36
CA ARG A 12 -20.68 52.92 41.09
C ARG A 12 -21.00 52.67 39.60
N ARG A 13 -20.00 52.33 38.79
CA ARG A 13 -20.23 51.71 37.48
C ARG A 13 -20.54 50.24 37.72
N SER A 14 -21.67 49.79 37.17
CA SER A 14 -22.06 48.38 37.13
C SER A 14 -20.95 47.52 36.54
N PRO A 15 -20.80 46.24 36.95
CA PRO A 15 -19.88 45.34 36.29
C PRO A 15 -20.41 45.13 34.87
N SER A 16 -19.63 45.57 33.88
CA SER A 16 -19.85 45.25 32.48
C SER A 16 -20.01 43.73 32.36
N SER A 17 -21.17 43.31 31.88
CA SER A 17 -21.46 41.93 31.53
C SER A 17 -20.42 41.45 30.52
N PHE A 18 -19.44 40.66 30.98
CA PHE A 18 -18.64 39.82 30.10
C PHE A 18 -19.56 38.75 29.54
N THR A 19 -20.15 39.02 28.38
CA THR A 19 -20.81 38.01 27.57
C THR A 19 -19.74 37.02 27.14
N ARG A 20 -19.61 35.94 27.92
CA ARG A 20 -18.74 34.79 27.59
C ARG A 20 -19.20 34.28 26.24
N TRP A 21 -18.42 34.55 25.20
CA TRP A 21 -18.55 33.89 23.90
C TRP A 21 -18.45 32.39 24.13
N ARG A 22 -19.58 31.71 24.34
CA ARG A 22 -19.68 30.25 24.30
C ARG A 22 -19.54 29.88 22.83
N ARG A 23 -18.30 29.85 22.33
CA ARG A 23 -18.01 29.11 21.11
C ARG A 23 -18.46 27.67 21.36
N PRO A 24 -19.26 27.05 20.46
CA PRO A 24 -19.61 25.65 20.60
C PRO A 24 -18.31 24.85 20.68
N VAL A 25 -18.14 24.10 21.76
CA VAL A 25 -16.99 23.22 21.92
C VAL A 25 -17.15 22.14 20.86
N PRO A 26 -16.17 21.97 19.94
CA PRO A 26 -16.27 20.91 18.95
C PRO A 26 -16.42 19.56 19.67
N ASN A 27 -17.23 18.66 19.10
CA ASN A 27 -17.39 17.32 19.63
C ASN A 27 -16.00 16.69 19.82
N ARG A 28 -15.75 16.14 21.01
CA ARG A 28 -14.47 15.50 21.32
C ARG A 28 -14.36 14.22 20.52
N THR A 29 -13.46 14.19 19.56
CA THR A 29 -13.06 13.00 18.80
C THR A 29 -11.83 12.37 19.44
N LEU A 30 -11.53 11.10 19.14
CA LEU A 30 -10.36 10.38 19.70
C LEU A 30 -9.05 11.03 19.27
N PHE A 31 -8.98 11.42 17.99
CA PHE A 31 -7.88 12.14 17.37
C PHE A 31 -8.39 13.50 16.91
N TYR A 32 -7.54 14.53 16.96
CA TYR A 32 -7.95 15.83 16.43
C TYR A 32 -8.12 15.74 14.90
N PRO A 33 -9.04 16.53 14.33
CA PRO A 33 -9.37 16.44 12.91
C PRO A 33 -8.18 16.89 12.04
N LYS A 34 -7.82 16.06 11.07
CA LYS A 34 -6.96 16.43 9.94
C LYS A 34 -7.78 16.29 8.67
N GLN A 35 -7.83 17.32 7.84
CA GLN A 35 -8.57 17.22 6.59
C GLN A 35 -7.83 16.34 5.58
N LEU A 36 -8.58 15.58 4.79
CA LEU A 36 -8.02 14.82 3.68
C LEU A 36 -7.57 15.80 2.59
N LEU A 37 -6.33 15.66 2.14
CA LEU A 37 -5.79 16.55 1.12
C LEU A 37 -6.33 16.19 -0.27
N GLY A 38 -6.56 17.20 -1.10
CA GLY A 38 -6.94 17.01 -2.51
C GLY A 38 -8.34 16.43 -2.73
N GLN A 39 -9.26 16.54 -1.77
CA GLN A 39 -10.67 16.15 -1.93
C GLN A 39 -11.30 16.81 -3.17
N GLY A 40 -12.14 16.06 -3.88
CA GLY A 40 -12.78 16.48 -5.14
C GLY A 40 -11.83 16.56 -6.33
N THR A 41 -10.59 16.07 -6.21
CA THR A 41 -9.59 16.17 -7.28
C THR A 41 -8.89 14.83 -7.52
N ALA A 42 -8.25 14.71 -8.69
CA ALA A 42 -7.37 13.58 -8.99
C ALA A 42 -6.14 13.49 -8.07
N GLN A 43 -5.85 14.54 -7.29
CA GLN A 43 -4.72 14.60 -6.38
C GLN A 43 -5.08 14.15 -4.96
N VAL A 44 -6.27 13.58 -4.75
CA VAL A 44 -6.71 13.13 -3.42
C VAL A 44 -5.70 12.25 -2.71
N GLN A 45 -5.50 12.50 -1.41
CA GLN A 45 -4.62 11.76 -0.55
C GLN A 45 -5.13 10.33 -0.35
N SER A 46 -4.21 9.37 -0.37
CA SER A 46 -4.52 7.97 -0.07
C SER A 46 -4.72 7.74 1.43
N LEU A 47 -5.60 6.81 1.82
CA LEU A 47 -5.91 6.51 3.23
C LEU A 47 -4.68 6.23 4.12
N ARG A 48 -3.73 5.46 3.60
CA ARG A 48 -2.45 5.19 4.26
C ARG A 48 -1.65 6.48 4.50
N SER A 49 -1.50 7.33 3.48
CA SER A 49 -0.80 8.59 3.66
C SER A 49 -1.50 9.51 4.65
N TYR A 50 -2.84 9.51 4.65
CA TYR A 50 -3.64 10.20 5.65
C TYR A 50 -3.34 9.70 7.07
N LEU A 51 -3.30 8.38 7.29
CA LEU A 51 -2.93 7.77 8.57
C LEU A 51 -1.51 8.17 9.01
N GLU A 52 -0.54 8.13 8.10
CA GLU A 52 0.85 8.51 8.38
C GLU A 52 0.96 9.99 8.78
N HIS A 53 0.23 10.85 8.07
CA HIS A 53 0.11 12.27 8.37
C HIS A 53 -0.59 12.54 9.70
N LEU A 54 -1.68 11.83 9.99
CA LEU A 54 -2.40 11.94 11.26
C LEU A 54 -1.50 11.50 12.43
N ALA A 55 -0.78 10.39 12.26
CA ALA A 55 0.14 9.85 13.25
C ALA A 55 1.28 10.83 13.54
N LEU A 56 1.90 11.40 12.50
CA LEU A 56 2.92 12.43 12.63
C LEU A 56 2.40 13.61 13.44
N ALA A 57 1.19 14.07 13.11
CA ALA A 57 0.60 15.24 13.73
C ALA A 57 0.24 15.01 15.23
N HIS A 58 0.02 13.75 15.62
CA HIS A 58 -0.13 13.32 17.03
C HIS A 58 1.19 12.91 17.70
N ASN A 59 2.34 13.04 17.04
CA ASN A 59 3.65 12.53 17.50
C ASN A 59 3.64 11.03 17.84
N MET A 60 2.87 10.24 17.07
CA MET A 60 2.73 8.80 17.23
C MET A 60 3.31 8.05 16.02
N LYS A 61 3.72 6.80 16.24
CA LYS A 61 3.98 5.88 15.11
C LYS A 61 2.63 5.43 14.52
N PRO A 62 2.51 5.21 13.19
CA PRO A 62 1.27 4.72 12.59
C PRO A 62 0.74 3.45 13.23
N ARG A 63 1.65 2.55 13.65
CA ARG A 63 1.28 1.35 14.41
C ARG A 63 0.60 1.67 15.75
N ALA A 64 1.21 2.54 16.55
CA ALA A 64 0.66 2.91 17.86
C ALA A 64 -0.69 3.62 17.71
N MET A 65 -0.84 4.44 16.66
CA MET A 65 -2.11 5.08 16.34
C MET A 65 -3.20 4.05 15.98
N LEU A 66 -2.88 3.03 15.17
CA LEU A 66 -3.81 1.94 14.86
C LEU A 66 -4.17 1.13 16.12
N GLU A 67 -3.21 0.86 17.00
CA GLU A 67 -3.46 0.17 18.28
C GLU A 67 -4.43 0.98 19.16
N SER A 68 -4.23 2.29 19.30
CA SER A 68 -5.16 3.17 20.03
C SER A 68 -6.53 3.28 19.36
N LEU A 69 -6.57 3.35 18.02
CA LEU A 69 -7.79 3.39 17.24
C LEU A 69 -8.62 2.13 17.51
N PHE A 70 -8.01 0.96 17.39
CA PHE A 70 -8.72 -0.30 17.49
C PHE A 70 -9.04 -0.71 18.93
N ALA A 71 -8.29 -0.23 19.92
CA ALA A 71 -8.69 -0.33 21.33
C ALA A 71 -10.03 0.39 21.60
N THR A 72 -10.29 1.49 20.89
CA THR A 72 -11.52 2.28 21.04
C THR A 72 -12.63 1.81 20.10
N PHE A 73 -12.27 1.45 18.87
CA PHE A 73 -13.17 1.01 17.81
C PHE A 73 -12.71 -0.34 17.27
N PRO A 74 -13.08 -1.45 17.94
CA PRO A 74 -12.63 -2.78 17.56
C PRO A 74 -12.97 -3.12 16.11
N VAL A 75 -12.06 -3.84 15.46
CA VAL A 75 -12.23 -4.42 14.13
C VAL A 75 -12.32 -5.93 14.22
N THR A 76 -13.08 -6.53 13.32
CA THR A 76 -13.47 -7.94 13.37
C THR A 76 -12.29 -8.93 13.31
N GLN A 77 -11.11 -8.49 12.82
CA GLN A 77 -9.88 -9.30 12.68
C GLN A 77 -8.61 -8.58 13.18
N HIS A 78 -8.69 -8.04 14.41
CA HIS A 78 -7.70 -7.13 15.02
C HIS A 78 -6.21 -7.53 14.89
N GLU A 79 -5.85 -8.77 15.18
CA GLU A 79 -4.44 -9.18 15.30
C GLU A 79 -3.73 -9.39 13.95
N ALA A 80 -4.46 -9.79 12.89
CA ALA A 80 -3.92 -9.97 11.55
C ALA A 80 -3.97 -8.68 10.69
N ALA A 81 -4.78 -7.69 11.11
CA ALA A 81 -5.04 -6.47 10.36
C ALA A 81 -3.86 -5.50 10.37
N ILE A 82 -3.26 -5.20 11.54
CA ILE A 82 -2.24 -4.14 11.68
C ILE A 82 -1.02 -4.36 10.77
N PRO A 83 -0.37 -5.54 10.73
CA PRO A 83 0.77 -5.76 9.84
C PRO A 83 0.39 -5.69 8.36
N THR A 84 -0.85 -6.05 8.03
CA THR A 84 -1.39 -6.02 6.66
C THR A 84 -1.62 -4.58 6.21
N LEU A 85 -2.22 -3.75 7.08
CA LEU A 85 -2.51 -2.33 6.85
C LEU A 85 -1.23 -1.50 6.65
N LEU A 86 -0.20 -1.78 7.44
CA LEU A 86 1.06 -1.04 7.37
C LEU A 86 1.95 -1.44 6.19
N LYS A 87 1.73 -2.63 5.58
CA LYS A 87 2.59 -3.17 4.52
C LYS A 87 1.99 -3.18 3.14
N ARG A 88 0.66 -3.25 3.03
CA ARG A 88 0.00 -3.47 1.74
C ARG A 88 -0.84 -2.27 1.38
N CYS A 89 -0.69 -1.80 0.15
CA CYS A 89 -1.64 -0.88 -0.46
C CYS A 89 -3.03 -1.53 -0.71
N SER A 90 -3.24 -2.79 -0.33
CA SER A 90 -4.54 -3.47 -0.44
C SER A 90 -5.65 -2.81 0.39
N VAL A 91 -5.30 -2.02 1.40
CA VAL A 91 -6.26 -1.23 2.19
C VAL A 91 -7.03 -0.21 1.34
N HIS A 92 -6.47 0.19 0.19
CA HIS A 92 -7.12 1.13 -0.72
C HIS A 92 -8.08 0.46 -1.70
N GLY A 93 -8.13 -0.87 -1.74
CA GLY A 93 -8.97 -1.62 -2.66
C GLY A 93 -10.38 -1.87 -2.13
N ASN A 94 -11.12 -2.71 -2.85
CA ASN A 94 -12.53 -3.02 -2.57
C ASN A 94 -12.71 -4.14 -1.52
N ALA A 95 -11.65 -4.49 -0.78
CA ALA A 95 -11.71 -5.50 0.26
C ALA A 95 -12.26 -4.90 1.56
N ALA A 96 -12.99 -5.69 2.36
CA ALA A 96 -13.70 -5.24 3.57
C ALA A 96 -12.85 -4.42 4.55
N LEU A 97 -11.55 -4.72 4.65
CA LEU A 97 -10.62 -4.06 5.57
C LEU A 97 -10.45 -2.54 5.30
N GLY A 98 -10.51 -2.11 4.04
CA GLY A 98 -10.36 -0.70 3.66
C GLY A 98 -11.50 0.17 4.19
N PRO A 99 -12.76 -0.12 3.80
CA PRO A 99 -13.95 0.55 4.32
C PRO A 99 -14.10 0.47 5.84
N GLU A 100 -13.78 -0.67 6.47
CA GLU A 100 -13.83 -0.81 7.94
C GLU A 100 -12.83 0.15 8.61
N LEU A 101 -11.60 0.23 8.11
CA LEU A 101 -10.60 1.18 8.62
C LEU A 101 -11.02 2.63 8.38
N ARG A 102 -11.56 2.95 7.19
CA ARG A 102 -12.09 4.27 6.85
C ARG A 102 -13.13 4.69 7.89
N GLU A 103 -14.17 3.91 8.10
CA GLU A 103 -15.25 4.22 9.05
C GLU A 103 -14.71 4.48 10.47
N ARG A 104 -13.75 3.66 10.94
CA ARG A 104 -13.14 3.87 12.25
C ARG A 104 -12.37 5.19 12.33
N LEU A 105 -11.59 5.52 11.30
CA LEU A 105 -10.86 6.79 11.25
C LEU A 105 -11.80 7.99 11.16
N GLU A 106 -12.89 7.89 10.39
CA GLU A 106 -13.91 8.95 10.29
C GLU A 106 -14.57 9.19 11.65
N ARG A 107 -14.93 8.13 12.39
CA ARG A 107 -15.45 8.24 13.76
C ARG A 107 -14.41 8.80 14.74
N ALA A 108 -13.16 8.42 14.59
CA ALA A 108 -12.08 8.84 15.47
C ALA A 108 -11.62 10.28 15.23
N THR A 109 -11.85 10.85 14.04
CA THR A 109 -11.36 12.19 13.65
C THR A 109 -12.47 13.19 13.35
N GLY A 110 -13.68 12.73 13.03
CA GLY A 110 -14.78 13.56 12.56
C GLY A 110 -14.63 14.07 11.12
N CYS A 111 -13.62 13.59 10.38
CA CYS A 111 -13.35 13.99 9.01
C CYS A 111 -13.92 12.95 8.03
N SER A 112 -14.39 13.39 6.86
CA SER A 112 -14.80 12.48 5.79
C SER A 112 -13.58 11.97 5.03
N LEU A 113 -13.50 10.65 4.87
CA LEU A 113 -12.41 9.93 4.21
C LEU A 113 -12.92 9.07 3.05
N GLU A 114 -14.15 9.32 2.58
CA GLU A 114 -14.79 8.55 1.51
C GLU A 114 -13.90 8.47 0.26
N GLU A 115 -13.25 9.57 -0.10
CA GLU A 115 -12.43 9.71 -1.30
C GLU A 115 -11.02 9.08 -1.21
N ALA A 116 -10.63 8.53 -0.05
CA ALA A 116 -9.26 8.08 0.22
C ALA A 116 -8.93 6.66 -0.30
N GLY A 117 -9.85 6.04 -1.05
CA GLY A 117 -9.68 4.69 -1.62
C GLY A 117 -10.62 4.36 -2.78
N PHE A 118 -10.38 3.22 -3.42
CA PHE A 118 -11.12 2.75 -4.58
C PHE A 118 -12.43 2.02 -4.24
N TRP A 119 -12.73 1.80 -2.95
CA TRP A 119 -13.97 1.15 -2.49
C TRP A 119 -15.25 1.82 -3.02
N ARG A 120 -15.17 3.11 -3.32
CA ARG A 120 -16.23 3.90 -3.98
C ARG A 120 -16.68 3.28 -5.31
N PHE A 121 -15.79 2.56 -5.99
CA PHE A 121 -16.05 1.88 -7.25
C PHE A 121 -16.32 0.38 -7.08
N SER A 122 -16.55 -0.11 -5.86
CA SER A 122 -16.70 -1.55 -5.56
C SER A 122 -17.84 -2.23 -6.30
N GLY A 123 -18.93 -1.49 -6.59
CA GLY A 123 -20.06 -1.97 -7.39
C GLY A 123 -19.75 -2.14 -8.88
N LEU A 124 -18.74 -1.42 -9.40
CA LEU A 124 -18.48 -1.27 -10.82
C LEU A 124 -17.20 -2.00 -11.27
N LEU A 125 -16.17 -1.98 -10.45
CA LEU A 125 -14.83 -2.49 -10.79
C LEU A 125 -14.50 -3.77 -10.04
N ALA A 126 -13.81 -4.68 -10.73
CA ALA A 126 -13.26 -5.87 -10.11
C ALA A 126 -12.08 -5.50 -9.19
N PRO A 127 -11.88 -6.20 -8.06
CA PRO A 127 -10.74 -5.96 -7.18
C PRO A 127 -9.41 -6.43 -7.78
N THR A 128 -9.44 -7.24 -8.84
CA THR A 128 -8.26 -7.77 -9.52
C THR A 128 -7.48 -6.66 -10.22
N ASN A 129 -6.19 -6.54 -9.89
CA ASN A 129 -5.27 -5.52 -10.43
C ASN A 129 -5.82 -4.08 -10.29
N LEU A 130 -6.63 -3.82 -9.25
CA LEU A 130 -7.13 -2.48 -8.96
C LEU A 130 -6.07 -1.64 -8.28
N VAL A 131 -5.43 -2.22 -7.26
CA VAL A 131 -4.40 -1.57 -6.44
C VAL A 131 -3.10 -2.36 -6.52
N ARG A 132 -1.98 -1.65 -6.63
CA ARG A 132 -0.65 -2.28 -6.56
C ARG A 132 -0.31 -2.75 -5.15
N ASN A 133 0.80 -3.45 -5.02
CA ASN A 133 1.33 -3.93 -3.73
C ASN A 133 2.52 -3.12 -3.20
N ARG A 134 3.03 -2.16 -3.96
CA ARG A 134 4.18 -1.33 -3.61
C ARG A 134 3.78 0.15 -3.65
N THR A 135 4.33 0.95 -2.76
CA THR A 135 4.12 2.39 -2.79
C THR A 135 4.97 3.01 -3.88
N MET A 136 4.36 3.87 -4.68
CA MET A 136 5.02 4.61 -5.75
C MET A 136 4.82 6.10 -5.52
N TYR A 137 5.73 6.90 -6.05
CA TYR A 137 5.63 8.35 -5.98
C TYR A 137 6.13 9.01 -7.27
N CYS A 138 5.65 10.23 -7.54
CA CYS A 138 6.24 11.06 -8.59
C CYS A 138 7.41 11.84 -7.98
N PRO A 139 8.63 11.74 -8.52
CA PRO A 139 9.81 12.43 -7.97
C PRO A 139 9.67 13.96 -8.00
N CYS A 140 8.91 14.52 -8.95
CA CYS A 140 8.65 15.95 -9.01
C CYS A 140 7.60 16.37 -7.96
N CYS A 141 6.44 15.69 -7.91
CA CYS A 141 5.34 16.04 -7.01
C CYS A 141 5.73 16.06 -5.53
N VAL A 142 6.59 15.15 -5.08
CA VAL A 142 6.99 15.07 -3.66
C VAL A 142 8.02 16.12 -3.27
N GLN A 143 8.57 16.85 -4.24
CA GLN A 143 9.52 17.95 -4.02
C GLN A 143 8.89 19.32 -4.20
N GLU A 144 7.67 19.38 -4.72
CA GLU A 144 6.90 20.61 -4.92
C GLU A 144 6.22 21.08 -3.63
N GLY A 145 6.28 22.39 -3.38
CA GLY A 145 5.61 23.04 -2.26
C GLY A 145 6.42 23.05 -0.96
N GLU A 146 5.93 23.84 -0.01
CA GLU A 146 6.48 23.94 1.35
C GLU A 146 5.79 22.98 2.33
N GLU A 147 4.64 22.42 1.95
CA GLU A 147 3.90 21.46 2.76
C GLU A 147 4.56 20.07 2.75
N LEU A 148 4.30 19.29 3.79
CA LEU A 148 4.76 17.91 3.86
C LEU A 148 4.19 17.08 2.69
N PRO A 149 5.03 16.35 1.95
CA PRO A 149 4.56 15.56 0.83
C PRO A 149 3.62 14.46 1.30
N TYR A 150 2.71 14.05 0.42
CA TYR A 150 1.77 12.97 0.66
C TYR A 150 1.64 12.06 -0.57
N ILE A 151 1.23 10.82 -0.33
CA ILE A 151 0.99 9.84 -1.39
C ILE A 151 -0.44 9.98 -1.87
N ARG A 152 -0.57 10.28 -3.16
CA ARG A 152 -1.86 10.43 -3.86
C ARG A 152 -2.47 9.05 -4.13
N LEU A 153 -3.79 8.94 -4.06
CA LEU A 153 -4.52 7.71 -4.37
C LEU A 153 -4.28 7.25 -5.82
N LEU A 154 -4.08 8.20 -6.74
CA LEU A 154 -3.74 7.93 -8.13
C LEU A 154 -2.53 6.98 -8.27
N TRP A 155 -1.50 7.17 -7.45
CA TRP A 155 -0.27 6.35 -7.50
C TRP A 155 -0.45 4.94 -6.91
N VAL A 156 -1.60 4.68 -6.29
CA VAL A 156 -1.97 3.37 -5.74
C VAL A 156 -2.66 2.49 -6.80
N ALA A 157 -3.22 3.07 -7.84
CA ALA A 157 -3.79 2.29 -8.95
C ALA A 157 -2.71 1.44 -9.62
N ASP A 158 -2.99 0.15 -9.84
CA ASP A 158 -2.01 -0.78 -10.37
C ASP A 158 -1.51 -0.36 -11.76
N CYS A 159 -2.44 0.02 -12.64
CA CYS A 159 -2.16 0.44 -14.02
C CYS A 159 -1.48 1.80 -14.17
N VAL A 160 -1.38 2.63 -13.12
CA VAL A 160 -0.84 3.99 -13.24
C VAL A 160 0.65 4.00 -12.99
N THR A 161 1.46 3.95 -14.06
CA THR A 161 2.94 3.94 -13.98
C THR A 161 3.57 5.32 -14.16
N ALA A 162 2.78 6.34 -14.51
CA ALA A 162 3.26 7.70 -14.74
C ALA A 162 2.48 8.77 -13.98
N CYS A 163 3.11 9.91 -13.78
CA CYS A 163 2.45 11.12 -13.29
C CYS A 163 1.86 11.91 -14.47
N PRO A 164 0.53 12.16 -14.50
CA PRO A 164 -0.08 12.90 -15.60
C PRO A 164 0.20 14.41 -15.54
N VAL A 165 0.69 14.92 -14.41
CA VAL A 165 1.05 16.34 -14.21
C VAL A 165 2.44 16.63 -14.78
N HIS A 166 3.42 15.78 -14.43
CA HIS A 166 4.83 16.00 -14.79
C HIS A 166 5.29 15.23 -16.03
N GLY A 167 4.51 14.24 -16.49
CA GLY A 167 4.90 13.41 -17.64
C GLY A 167 6.11 12.51 -17.37
N VAL A 168 6.32 12.11 -16.11
CA VAL A 168 7.45 11.25 -15.70
C VAL A 168 6.94 9.94 -15.12
N ARG A 169 7.75 8.88 -15.22
CA ARG A 169 7.47 7.59 -14.59
C ARG A 169 7.53 7.70 -13.07
N LEU A 170 6.63 6.98 -12.41
CA LEU A 170 6.62 6.88 -10.96
C LEU A 170 7.79 6.00 -10.50
N ARG A 171 8.35 6.32 -9.33
CA ARG A 171 9.44 5.57 -8.70
C ARG A 171 8.97 4.81 -7.47
N LEU A 172 9.69 3.75 -7.11
CA LEU A 172 9.43 2.97 -5.91
C LEU A 172 9.91 3.71 -4.66
N ASP A 173 9.11 3.70 -3.59
CA ASP A 173 9.49 4.28 -2.29
C ASP A 173 10.73 3.62 -1.64
N SER A 174 11.07 2.40 -2.07
CA SER A 174 12.23 1.64 -1.64
C SER A 174 13.53 2.08 -2.31
N GLU A 175 13.47 2.85 -3.39
CA GLU A 175 14.67 3.40 -4.04
C GLU A 175 15.32 4.47 -3.15
N CYS A 176 16.62 4.31 -2.93
CA CYS A 176 17.43 5.20 -2.11
C CYS A 176 18.78 5.41 -2.79
N GLY A 177 19.11 6.66 -3.10
CA GLY A 177 20.41 7.04 -3.67
C GLY A 177 21.48 7.34 -2.62
N ALA A 178 21.16 7.28 -1.32
CA ALA A 178 22.17 7.43 -0.27
C ALA A 178 23.05 6.17 -0.13
N PRO A 179 24.36 6.34 0.15
CA PRO A 179 25.28 5.22 0.39
C PRO A 179 24.84 4.41 1.62
N GLU A 180 25.23 3.14 1.68
CA GLU A 180 24.77 2.24 2.75
C GLU A 180 25.15 2.73 4.15
N SER A 181 26.31 3.40 4.29
CA SER A 181 26.78 4.04 5.52
C SER A 181 25.86 5.15 6.05
N GLU A 182 25.08 5.79 5.19
CA GLU A 182 24.16 6.89 5.55
C GLU A 182 22.71 6.40 5.72
N ARG A 183 22.45 5.11 5.51
CA ARG A 183 21.10 4.55 5.68
C ARG A 183 20.77 4.40 7.15
N LEU A 184 19.54 4.77 7.50
CA LEU A 184 19.01 4.65 8.84
C LEU A 184 18.83 3.17 9.23
N PRO A 185 19.22 2.82 10.48
CA PRO A 185 18.85 1.55 11.09
C PRO A 185 17.34 1.35 11.04
N VAL A 186 16.89 0.10 10.91
CA VAL A 186 15.47 -0.26 10.71
C VAL A 186 14.55 0.39 11.75
N GLN A 187 15.00 0.59 13.00
CA GLN A 187 14.17 1.16 14.08
C GLN A 187 13.97 2.68 13.95
N LYS A 188 14.85 3.36 13.21
CA LYS A 188 14.84 4.82 12.97
C LYS A 188 14.24 5.20 11.61
N ARG A 189 13.90 4.21 10.77
CA ARG A 189 13.35 4.46 9.44
C ARG A 189 11.99 5.16 9.53
N PRO A 190 11.78 6.26 8.79
CA PRO A 190 10.49 6.92 8.76
C PRO A 190 9.46 6.06 8.03
N SER A 191 8.20 6.28 8.38
CA SER A 191 7.04 5.63 7.76
C SER A 191 6.11 6.66 7.12
N LEU A 192 6.68 7.80 6.68
CA LEU A 192 5.94 8.92 6.11
C LEU A 192 6.07 8.89 4.58
N GLY A 193 4.94 8.84 3.89
CA GLY A 193 4.88 8.97 2.44
C GLY A 193 5.58 10.23 1.92
N GLY A 194 6.35 10.09 0.85
CA GLY A 194 7.17 11.17 0.31
C GLY A 194 8.49 11.42 1.06
N VAL A 195 8.80 10.60 2.09
CA VAL A 195 10.11 10.58 2.75
C VAL A 195 10.78 9.23 2.47
N CYS A 196 12.06 9.25 2.10
CA CYS A 196 12.81 8.03 1.85
C CYS A 196 12.87 7.16 3.11
N THR A 197 12.33 5.94 3.02
CA THR A 197 12.27 5.00 4.13
C THR A 197 13.65 4.50 4.56
N GLN A 198 14.67 4.61 3.70
CA GLN A 198 16.02 4.11 3.99
C GLN A 198 16.89 5.16 4.68
N CYS A 199 16.95 6.40 4.18
CA CYS A 199 17.85 7.44 4.71
C CYS A 199 17.13 8.63 5.36
N GLY A 200 15.80 8.72 5.25
CA GLY A 200 15.01 9.81 5.82
C GLY A 200 14.98 11.10 5.01
N SER A 201 15.52 11.10 3.79
CA SER A 201 15.46 12.28 2.90
C SER A 201 14.01 12.63 2.53
N VAL A 202 13.60 13.85 2.88
CA VAL A 202 12.28 14.41 2.54
C VAL A 202 12.23 14.71 1.04
N GLY A 203 11.13 14.33 0.38
CA GLY A 203 10.95 14.46 -1.07
C GLY A 203 11.85 13.52 -1.88
N HIS A 204 12.38 12.46 -1.25
CA HIS A 204 13.34 11.54 -1.87
C HIS A 204 14.53 12.24 -2.54
N ARG A 205 14.98 13.39 -2.02
CA ARG A 205 16.10 14.18 -2.56
C ARG A 205 17.44 13.43 -2.54
N CYS A 206 17.53 12.32 -1.83
CA CYS A 206 18.67 11.40 -1.90
C CYS A 206 18.80 10.71 -3.27
N VAL A 207 17.75 10.67 -4.09
CA VAL A 207 17.79 10.15 -5.45
C VAL A 207 18.08 11.31 -6.39
N THR A 208 19.28 11.33 -6.98
CA THR A 208 19.77 12.42 -7.82
C THR A 208 19.60 12.17 -9.32
N ASP A 209 19.27 10.93 -9.71
CA ASP A 209 19.01 10.59 -11.10
C ASP A 209 17.86 11.42 -11.66
N ALA A 210 18.02 11.86 -12.90
CA ALA A 210 16.95 12.56 -13.60
C ALA A 210 15.66 11.71 -13.63
N PRO A 211 14.48 12.32 -13.46
CA PRO A 211 13.21 11.62 -13.65
C PRO A 211 13.12 11.05 -15.07
N GLU A 212 12.73 9.78 -15.17
CA GLU A 212 12.54 9.13 -16.47
C GLU A 212 11.25 9.63 -17.11
N ALA A 213 11.31 10.04 -18.38
CA ALA A 213 10.13 10.49 -19.12
C ALA A 213 9.15 9.34 -19.33
N ALA A 214 7.86 9.60 -19.10
CA ALA A 214 6.79 8.66 -19.37
C ALA A 214 6.41 8.67 -20.84
N THR A 215 5.94 7.53 -21.35
CA THR A 215 5.34 7.48 -22.68
C THR A 215 3.97 8.16 -22.69
N GLN A 216 3.51 8.60 -23.87
CA GLN A 216 2.17 9.17 -24.01
C GLN A 216 1.07 8.20 -23.58
N GLU A 217 1.31 6.90 -23.74
CA GLU A 217 0.39 5.86 -23.30
C GLU A 217 0.28 5.79 -21.77
N GLU A 218 1.42 5.76 -21.07
CA GLU A 218 1.44 5.75 -19.61
C GLU A 218 0.75 6.99 -19.03
N ILE A 219 0.94 8.16 -19.66
CA ILE A 219 0.27 9.41 -19.30
C ILE A 219 -1.24 9.32 -19.59
N ALA A 220 -1.64 8.77 -20.74
CA ALA A 220 -3.05 8.63 -21.10
C ALA A 220 -3.81 7.70 -20.14
N VAL A 221 -3.19 6.57 -19.74
CA VAL A 221 -3.71 5.68 -18.70
C VAL A 221 -3.89 6.45 -17.39
N ALA A 222 -2.87 7.19 -16.96
CA ALA A 222 -2.92 7.98 -15.73
C ALA A 222 -4.02 9.05 -15.77
N ARG A 223 -4.26 9.68 -16.93
CA ARG A 223 -5.33 10.68 -17.11
C ARG A 223 -6.73 10.06 -16.99
N GLN A 224 -6.96 8.88 -17.55
CA GLN A 224 -8.26 8.19 -17.41
C GLN A 224 -8.56 7.87 -15.94
N VAL A 225 -7.57 7.35 -15.20
CA VAL A 225 -7.74 7.08 -13.76
C VAL A 225 -7.88 8.38 -12.96
N ALA A 226 -7.15 9.44 -13.32
CA ALA A 226 -7.31 10.75 -12.69
C ALA A 226 -8.73 11.31 -12.83
N ARG A 227 -9.37 11.15 -14.01
CA ARG A 227 -10.77 11.54 -14.23
C ARG A 227 -11.72 10.77 -13.33
N LEU A 228 -11.52 9.45 -13.17
CA LEU A 228 -12.31 8.64 -12.24
C LEU A 228 -12.20 9.16 -10.80
N LEU A 229 -10.97 9.41 -10.34
CA LEU A 229 -10.73 9.83 -8.96
C LEU A 229 -11.29 11.23 -8.64
N ALA A 230 -11.36 12.11 -9.64
CA ALA A 230 -11.93 13.45 -9.49
C ALA A 230 -13.47 13.45 -9.41
N LEU A 231 -14.16 12.30 -9.55
CA LEU A 231 -15.61 12.27 -9.51
C LEU A 231 -16.16 12.50 -8.10
N PRO A 232 -17.18 13.38 -7.97
CA PRO A 232 -17.94 13.51 -6.73
C PRO A 232 -18.70 12.21 -6.40
N GLU A 233 -18.85 11.92 -5.11
CA GLU A 233 -19.58 10.73 -4.63
C GLU A 233 -21.01 10.67 -5.15
N ALA A 234 -21.69 11.83 -5.21
CA ALA A 234 -23.04 11.94 -5.75
C ALA A 234 -23.14 11.43 -7.20
N THR A 235 -22.10 11.64 -8.01
CA THR A 235 -22.04 11.15 -9.40
C THR A 235 -21.76 9.65 -9.45
N ILE A 236 -20.83 9.15 -8.63
CA ILE A 236 -20.52 7.71 -8.59
C ILE A 236 -21.76 6.90 -8.19
N ASN A 237 -22.57 7.41 -7.27
CA ASN A 237 -23.79 6.76 -6.82
C ASN A 237 -24.89 6.65 -7.88
N THR A 238 -24.81 7.40 -8.99
CA THR A 238 -25.73 7.22 -10.13
C THR A 238 -25.29 6.09 -11.05
N PHE A 239 -24.04 5.65 -10.97
CA PHE A 239 -23.50 4.59 -11.81
C PHE A 239 -23.92 3.22 -11.28
N THR A 240 -24.45 2.41 -12.19
CA THR A 240 -24.88 1.03 -11.93
C THR A 240 -24.14 0.06 -12.85
N PRO A 241 -24.05 -1.23 -12.49
CA PRO A 241 -23.56 -2.27 -13.40
C PRO A 241 -24.30 -2.27 -14.75
N GLU A 242 -25.59 -1.94 -14.75
CA GLU A 242 -26.43 -1.82 -15.94
C GLU A 242 -26.02 -0.62 -16.81
N SER A 243 -25.71 0.53 -16.20
CA SER A 243 -25.20 1.68 -16.94
C SER A 243 -23.87 1.37 -17.61
N LEU A 244 -22.89 0.82 -16.88
CA LEU A 244 -21.62 0.36 -17.47
C LEU A 244 -21.85 -0.64 -18.61
N ARG A 245 -22.76 -1.59 -18.43
CA ARG A 245 -23.12 -2.56 -19.47
C ARG A 245 -23.70 -1.88 -20.71
N SER A 246 -24.55 -0.87 -20.54
CA SER A 246 -25.10 -0.07 -21.63
C SER A 246 -23.98 0.68 -22.38
N GLY A 247 -23.08 1.33 -21.64
CA GLY A 247 -21.94 2.05 -22.21
C GLY A 247 -21.02 1.13 -23.01
N LEU A 248 -20.71 -0.06 -22.46
CA LEU A 248 -19.91 -1.07 -23.16
C LEU A 248 -20.58 -1.54 -24.45
N LYS A 249 -21.91 -1.76 -24.45
CA LYS A 249 -22.64 -2.14 -25.66
C LYS A 249 -22.61 -1.02 -26.71
N GLN A 250 -22.80 0.23 -26.30
CA GLN A 250 -22.72 1.37 -27.21
C GLN A 250 -21.33 1.53 -27.82
N LEU A 251 -20.28 1.47 -26.99
CA LEU A 251 -18.89 1.52 -27.43
C LEU A 251 -18.58 0.38 -28.42
N VAL A 252 -19.01 -0.86 -28.10
CA VAL A 252 -18.80 -2.01 -28.98
C VAL A 252 -19.55 -1.87 -30.31
N SER A 253 -20.77 -1.35 -30.27
CA SER A 253 -21.54 -1.06 -31.47
C SER A 253 -20.85 -0.01 -32.34
N ALA A 254 -20.48 1.14 -31.75
CA ALA A 254 -19.96 2.29 -32.45
C ALA A 254 -18.56 2.08 -33.04
N VAL A 255 -17.64 1.49 -32.27
CA VAL A 255 -16.22 1.39 -32.66
C VAL A 255 -15.92 0.06 -33.35
N TYR A 256 -16.56 -1.03 -32.90
CA TYR A 256 -16.22 -2.39 -33.35
C TYR A 256 -17.34 -3.05 -34.17
N GLY A 257 -18.35 -2.29 -34.61
CA GLY A 257 -19.46 -2.79 -35.42
C GLY A 257 -20.30 -3.86 -34.72
N GLY A 258 -20.40 -3.78 -33.39
CA GLY A 258 -21.12 -4.76 -32.56
C GLY A 258 -20.35 -6.05 -32.28
N SER A 259 -19.14 -6.21 -32.84
CA SER A 259 -18.35 -7.43 -32.69
C SER A 259 -17.47 -7.41 -31.45
N VAL A 260 -17.88 -8.15 -30.42
CA VAL A 260 -17.06 -8.40 -29.21
C VAL A 260 -15.72 -9.07 -29.54
N VAL A 261 -15.70 -9.91 -30.59
CA VAL A 261 -14.47 -10.56 -31.05
C VAL A 261 -13.49 -9.52 -31.59
N ARG A 262 -13.98 -8.57 -32.40
CA ARG A 262 -13.17 -7.48 -32.93
C ARG A 262 -12.63 -6.58 -31.82
N ALA A 263 -13.51 -6.18 -30.89
CA ALA A 263 -13.12 -5.42 -29.70
C ALA A 263 -11.99 -6.11 -28.92
N SER A 264 -12.11 -7.42 -28.69
CA SER A 264 -11.09 -8.19 -27.97
C SER A 264 -9.76 -8.24 -28.72
N ARG A 265 -9.77 -8.44 -30.05
CA ARG A 265 -8.56 -8.56 -30.84
C ARG A 265 -7.81 -7.23 -30.94
N GLU A 266 -8.52 -6.15 -31.25
CA GLU A 266 -7.91 -4.85 -31.51
C GLU A 266 -7.47 -4.16 -30.21
N ALA A 267 -8.29 -4.23 -29.15
CA ALA A 267 -7.92 -3.69 -27.84
C ALA A 267 -6.96 -4.59 -27.05
N GLY A 268 -6.52 -5.72 -27.61
CA GLY A 268 -5.58 -6.62 -26.95
C GLY A 268 -6.12 -7.34 -25.70
N LEU A 269 -7.42 -7.67 -25.67
CA LEU A 269 -8.10 -8.25 -24.52
C LEU A 269 -8.53 -9.71 -24.77
N SER A 270 -8.79 -10.45 -23.69
CA SER A 270 -9.39 -11.78 -23.83
C SER A 270 -10.86 -11.68 -24.25
N ARG A 271 -11.29 -12.48 -25.24
CA ARG A 271 -12.70 -12.57 -25.66
C ARG A 271 -13.63 -12.87 -24.47
N ALA A 272 -13.21 -13.78 -23.58
CA ALA A 272 -13.97 -14.15 -22.40
C ALA A 272 -14.23 -12.94 -21.50
N SER A 273 -13.22 -12.10 -21.26
CA SER A 273 -13.35 -10.88 -20.45
C SER A 273 -14.41 -9.94 -21.01
N VAL A 274 -14.31 -9.60 -22.30
CA VAL A 274 -15.26 -8.66 -22.93
C VAL A 274 -16.68 -9.23 -22.96
N CYS A 275 -16.84 -10.54 -23.24
CA CYS A 275 -18.13 -11.22 -23.14
C CYS A 275 -18.72 -11.17 -21.72
N THR A 276 -17.90 -11.44 -20.69
CA THR A 276 -18.32 -11.38 -19.30
C THR A 276 -18.77 -9.97 -18.91
N TRP A 277 -18.07 -8.92 -19.36
CA TRP A 277 -18.46 -7.53 -19.05
C TRP A 277 -19.73 -7.10 -19.77
N ALA A 278 -19.88 -7.46 -21.05
CA ALA A 278 -21.16 -7.32 -21.77
C ALA A 278 -22.29 -8.13 -21.10
N GLY A 279 -21.94 -9.19 -20.37
CA GLY A 279 -22.78 -10.00 -19.50
C GLY A 279 -23.14 -9.38 -18.14
N GLY A 280 -22.61 -8.19 -17.80
CA GLY A 280 -22.82 -7.52 -16.51
C GLY A 280 -21.75 -7.83 -15.46
N GLY A 281 -20.67 -8.54 -15.82
CA GLY A 281 -19.53 -8.74 -14.95
C GLY A 281 -18.67 -7.47 -14.79
N ARG A 282 -18.00 -7.34 -13.65
CA ARG A 282 -17.15 -6.18 -13.35
C ARG A 282 -15.80 -6.27 -14.07
N PRO A 283 -15.38 -5.25 -14.85
CA PRO A 283 -14.06 -5.22 -15.45
C PRO A 283 -12.97 -4.89 -14.43
N GLY A 284 -11.76 -5.41 -14.67
CA GLY A 284 -10.57 -4.91 -13.98
C GLY A 284 -10.20 -3.54 -14.53
N LEU A 285 -9.83 -2.60 -13.65
CA LEU A 285 -9.53 -1.22 -14.03
C LEU A 285 -8.49 -1.10 -15.17
N PRO A 286 -7.35 -1.83 -15.16
CA PRO A 286 -6.36 -1.72 -16.24
C PRO A 286 -6.96 -2.01 -17.62
N TRP A 287 -7.79 -3.05 -17.69
CA TRP A 287 -8.35 -3.53 -18.95
C TRP A 287 -9.50 -2.67 -19.44
N LEU A 288 -10.29 -2.10 -18.52
CA LEU A 288 -11.30 -1.11 -18.87
C LEU A 288 -10.65 0.13 -19.47
N VAL A 289 -9.58 0.64 -18.85
CA VAL A 289 -8.84 1.81 -19.34
C VAL A 289 -8.20 1.51 -20.69
N GLN A 290 -7.60 0.33 -20.89
CA GLN A 290 -7.04 -0.09 -22.17
C GLN A 290 -8.10 -0.12 -23.29
N LEU A 291 -9.28 -0.66 -23.01
CA LEU A 291 -10.41 -0.63 -23.95
C LEU A 291 -10.81 0.82 -24.29
N CYS A 292 -10.93 1.68 -23.27
CA CYS A 292 -11.25 3.08 -23.47
C CYS A 292 -10.19 3.80 -24.33
N LEU A 293 -8.91 3.59 -24.08
CA LEU A 293 -7.83 4.21 -24.84
C LEU A 293 -7.84 3.76 -26.30
N HIS A 294 -8.03 2.47 -26.58
CA HIS A 294 -8.17 1.99 -27.94
C HIS A 294 -9.37 2.62 -28.66
N ALA A 295 -10.51 2.69 -27.97
CA ALA A 295 -11.78 3.20 -28.51
C ALA A 295 -11.88 4.73 -28.52
N GLY A 296 -10.88 5.44 -27.99
CA GLY A 296 -10.94 6.89 -27.75
C GLY A 296 -12.06 7.29 -26.81
N ALA A 297 -12.48 6.43 -25.90
CA ALA A 297 -13.59 6.67 -24.98
C ALA A 297 -13.14 7.34 -23.69
N ASP A 298 -14.02 8.13 -23.08
CA ASP A 298 -13.87 8.55 -21.70
C ASP A 298 -14.40 7.46 -20.75
N VAL A 299 -13.58 7.02 -19.79
CA VAL A 299 -13.96 5.99 -18.83
C VAL A 299 -15.15 6.41 -17.93
N VAL A 300 -15.29 7.70 -17.62
CA VAL A 300 -16.39 8.22 -16.79
C VAL A 300 -17.71 8.15 -17.56
N GLN A 301 -17.72 8.58 -18.83
CA GLN A 301 -18.90 8.49 -19.69
C GLN A 301 -19.31 7.02 -19.87
N LEU A 302 -18.32 6.15 -20.08
CA LEU A 302 -18.55 4.71 -20.20
C LEU A 302 -19.20 4.12 -18.95
N LEU A 303 -18.73 4.49 -17.75
CA LEU A 303 -19.36 4.09 -16.49
C LEU A 303 -20.80 4.64 -16.37
N GLY A 304 -21.05 5.86 -16.84
CA GLY A 304 -22.38 6.47 -16.88
C GLY A 304 -23.34 5.89 -17.93
N GLY A 305 -22.85 4.97 -18.76
CA GLY A 305 -23.66 4.24 -19.75
C GLY A 305 -23.83 4.94 -21.10
N SER A 306 -22.97 5.91 -21.40
CA SER A 306 -22.85 6.55 -22.70
C SER A 306 -21.48 6.25 -23.31
N TYR A 307 -21.40 6.35 -24.63
CA TYR A 307 -20.12 6.44 -25.33
C TYR A 307 -20.04 7.79 -26.05
N SER A 308 -18.97 8.54 -25.78
CA SER A 308 -18.57 9.68 -26.57
C SER A 308 -17.07 9.59 -26.88
N PRO A 309 -16.66 9.88 -28.12
CA PRO A 309 -15.24 9.96 -28.45
C PRO A 309 -14.60 11.18 -27.76
N LEU A 310 -13.41 10.99 -27.24
CA LEU A 310 -12.56 12.05 -26.73
C LEU A 310 -12.01 12.90 -27.89
N GLU A 311 -11.85 14.19 -27.64
CA GLU A 311 -11.24 15.13 -28.58
C GLU A 311 -9.78 14.75 -28.88
N ASP A 312 -9.06 14.25 -27.86
CA ASP A 312 -7.70 13.71 -28.01
C ASP A 312 -7.75 12.25 -28.52
N GLN A 313 -7.53 12.09 -29.82
CA GLN A 313 -7.50 10.79 -30.51
C GLN A 313 -6.08 10.23 -30.68
N SER A 314 -5.07 10.81 -30.02
CA SER A 314 -3.65 10.39 -30.19
C SER A 314 -3.37 8.90 -29.93
N MET A 315 -4.27 8.23 -29.21
CA MET A 315 -4.17 6.82 -28.81
C MET A 315 -5.19 5.89 -29.49
N THR A 316 -6.12 6.43 -30.29
CA THR A 316 -7.19 5.63 -30.93
C THR A 316 -6.63 4.66 -31.97
N GLY A 317 -7.14 3.43 -31.98
CA GLY A 317 -6.80 2.44 -33.00
C GLY A 317 -5.37 1.87 -32.92
N LYS A 318 -4.60 2.19 -31.86
CA LYS A 318 -3.34 1.48 -31.58
C LYS A 318 -3.62 0.01 -31.36
N GLN A 319 -3.00 -0.85 -32.16
CA GLN A 319 -3.07 -2.29 -31.91
C GLN A 319 -2.27 -2.61 -30.64
N TYR A 320 -2.98 -3.13 -29.65
CA TYR A 320 -2.33 -3.72 -28.48
C TYR A 320 -2.04 -5.18 -28.81
N ASP A 321 -0.87 -5.67 -28.39
CA ASP A 321 -0.62 -7.11 -28.42
C ASP A 321 -1.77 -7.80 -27.68
N VAL A 322 -2.40 -8.77 -28.35
CA VAL A 322 -3.45 -9.59 -27.74
C VAL A 322 -2.91 -10.06 -26.41
N MET A 323 -3.63 -9.78 -25.30
CA MET A 323 -3.38 -10.38 -23.99
C MET A 323 -3.01 -11.82 -24.28
N GLY A 324 -1.72 -12.13 -24.19
CA GLY A 324 -1.25 -13.47 -24.41
C GLY A 324 -2.14 -14.28 -23.51
N ARG A 325 -2.86 -15.26 -24.08
CA ARG A 325 -3.55 -16.22 -23.22
C ARG A 325 -2.50 -16.57 -22.20
N THR A 326 -2.76 -16.38 -20.91
CA THR A 326 -1.79 -16.77 -19.88
C THR A 326 -1.50 -18.28 -19.97
N TYR A 327 -2.29 -18.97 -20.80
CA TYR A 327 -1.91 -20.15 -21.55
C TYR A 327 -1.17 -19.86 -22.87
N ASN A 328 0.13 -19.57 -22.78
CA ASN A 328 1.04 -20.25 -23.69
C ASN A 328 0.98 -21.73 -23.30
N PHE A 329 -0.03 -22.46 -23.81
CA PHE A 329 0.12 -23.88 -24.08
C PHE A 329 1.03 -24.01 -25.32
N ALA A 330 2.20 -23.38 -25.25
CA ALA A 330 3.23 -23.53 -26.25
C ALA A 330 3.95 -24.83 -25.88
N GLN A 331 3.61 -25.90 -26.61
CA GLN A 331 4.47 -27.00 -27.07
C GLN A 331 5.83 -27.19 -26.38
N THR A 332 5.91 -27.11 -25.07
CA THR A 332 7.11 -27.46 -24.34
C THR A 332 7.03 -28.96 -24.16
N ASP A 333 7.97 -29.68 -24.77
CA ASP A 333 8.08 -31.11 -24.63
C ASP A 333 7.99 -31.47 -23.13
N ASN A 334 7.01 -32.32 -22.80
CA ASN A 334 6.70 -32.67 -21.41
C ASN A 334 7.91 -33.31 -20.72
N GLU A 335 8.75 -34.00 -21.50
CA GLU A 335 9.95 -34.64 -20.98
C GLU A 335 11.03 -33.61 -20.64
N THR A 336 11.16 -32.56 -21.46
CA THR A 336 12.00 -31.41 -21.15
C THR A 336 11.60 -30.72 -19.83
N VAL A 337 10.29 -30.52 -19.58
CA VAL A 337 9.83 -29.90 -18.32
C VAL A 337 10.08 -30.82 -17.11
N ARG A 338 9.91 -32.14 -17.25
CA ARG A 338 10.26 -33.11 -16.20
C ARG A 338 11.74 -33.07 -15.86
N ARG A 339 12.60 -33.07 -16.89
CA ARG A 339 14.05 -32.98 -16.70
C ARG A 339 14.43 -31.70 -15.96
N LEU A 340 13.90 -30.54 -16.39
CA LEU A 340 14.15 -29.25 -15.72
C LEU A 340 13.69 -29.23 -14.27
N LEU A 341 12.53 -29.83 -13.95
CA LEU A 341 12.07 -29.95 -12.56
C LEU A 341 13.01 -30.80 -11.69
N ARG A 342 13.59 -31.87 -12.26
CA ARG A 342 14.56 -32.73 -11.55
C ARG A 342 15.89 -32.01 -11.36
N GLU A 343 16.38 -31.31 -12.38
CA GLU A 343 17.60 -30.49 -12.29
C GLU A 343 17.45 -29.38 -11.25
N ALA A 344 16.32 -28.68 -11.22
CA ALA A 344 16.03 -27.65 -10.23
C ALA A 344 16.00 -28.19 -8.79
N ALA A 345 15.62 -29.45 -8.60
CA ALA A 345 15.64 -30.09 -7.29
C ALA A 345 17.06 -30.46 -6.83
N LEU A 346 18.03 -30.52 -7.75
CA LEU A 346 19.45 -30.80 -7.46
C LEU A 346 20.29 -29.52 -7.31
N GLU A 347 19.73 -28.34 -7.62
CA GLU A 347 20.41 -27.05 -7.42
C GLU A 347 20.82 -26.88 -5.95
N ALA A 348 22.00 -26.28 -5.72
CA ALA A 348 22.48 -25.94 -4.36
C ALA A 348 21.50 -25.02 -3.61
N ASN A 349 20.83 -24.14 -4.37
CA ASN A 349 19.77 -23.24 -3.90
C ASN A 349 18.47 -23.54 -4.68
N PRO A 350 17.69 -24.55 -4.26
CA PRO A 350 16.52 -25.01 -5.00
C PRO A 350 15.45 -23.91 -5.10
N PRO A 351 14.95 -23.58 -6.30
CA PRO A 351 13.94 -22.56 -6.47
C PRO A 351 12.57 -23.02 -5.91
N SER A 352 11.74 -22.06 -5.50
CA SER A 352 10.33 -22.36 -5.23
C SER A 352 9.60 -22.75 -6.51
N LEU A 353 8.51 -23.52 -6.43
CA LEU A 353 7.69 -23.85 -7.61
C LEU A 353 7.22 -22.60 -8.38
N ARG A 354 6.97 -21.50 -7.68
CA ARG A 354 6.58 -20.23 -8.28
C ARG A 354 7.74 -19.60 -9.05
N GLU A 355 8.94 -19.67 -8.49
CA GLU A 355 10.16 -19.15 -9.12
C GLU A 355 10.56 -20.01 -10.31
N PHE A 356 10.50 -21.33 -10.19
CA PHE A 356 10.68 -22.26 -11.30
C PHE A 356 9.72 -21.95 -12.46
N ALA A 357 8.42 -21.80 -12.16
CA ALA A 357 7.43 -21.46 -13.17
C ALA A 357 7.75 -20.12 -13.86
N ARG A 358 8.20 -19.12 -13.10
CA ARG A 358 8.64 -17.83 -13.64
C ARG A 358 9.87 -17.95 -14.53
N ARG A 359 10.91 -18.69 -14.10
CA ARG A 359 12.18 -18.88 -14.85
C ARG A 359 11.96 -19.53 -16.22
N HIS A 360 10.99 -20.44 -16.32
CA HIS A 360 10.73 -21.21 -17.53
C HIS A 360 9.46 -20.77 -18.28
N GLY A 361 8.90 -19.59 -17.95
CA GLY A 361 7.73 -19.04 -18.65
C GLY A 361 6.45 -19.88 -18.51
N LEU A 362 6.35 -20.69 -17.45
CA LEU A 362 5.21 -21.56 -17.18
C LEU A 362 4.19 -20.89 -16.26
N HIS A 363 2.91 -21.25 -16.41
CA HIS A 363 1.89 -20.89 -15.43
C HIS A 363 2.15 -21.59 -14.08
N ILE A 364 1.88 -20.90 -12.97
CA ILE A 364 2.22 -21.34 -11.59
C ILE A 364 1.63 -22.71 -11.21
N ASP A 365 0.47 -23.05 -11.76
CA ASP A 365 -0.20 -24.33 -11.51
C ASP A 365 0.29 -25.47 -12.40
N THR A 366 0.97 -25.18 -13.50
CA THR A 366 1.34 -26.18 -14.52
C THR A 366 2.22 -27.29 -13.94
N PRO A 367 3.27 -27.01 -13.15
CA PRO A 367 4.05 -28.07 -12.52
C PRO A 367 3.21 -28.98 -11.61
N LYS A 368 2.31 -28.39 -10.82
CA LYS A 368 1.46 -29.14 -9.87
C LYS A 368 0.42 -30.02 -10.56
N LYS A 369 -0.18 -29.53 -11.64
CA LYS A 369 -1.26 -30.22 -12.36
C LYS A 369 -0.75 -31.30 -13.31
N ARG A 370 0.38 -31.06 -14.00
CA ARG A 370 0.89 -31.97 -15.04
C ARG A 370 2.02 -32.88 -14.57
N PHE A 371 2.80 -32.46 -13.58
CA PHE A 371 4.00 -33.18 -13.08
C PHE A 371 4.00 -33.27 -11.54
N PRO A 372 2.96 -33.87 -10.94
CA PRO A 372 2.76 -33.81 -9.49
C PRO A 372 3.89 -34.47 -8.68
N ALA A 373 4.54 -35.52 -9.21
CA ALA A 373 5.63 -36.20 -8.53
C ALA A 373 6.88 -35.32 -8.46
N GLU A 374 7.35 -34.81 -9.60
CA GLU A 374 8.53 -33.94 -9.68
C GLU A 374 8.30 -32.59 -8.98
N ALA A 375 7.10 -32.01 -9.09
CA ALA A 375 6.76 -30.78 -8.39
C ALA A 375 6.74 -30.95 -6.86
N ARG A 376 6.30 -32.11 -6.36
CA ARG A 376 6.37 -32.45 -4.93
C ARG A 376 7.82 -32.60 -4.48
N ALA A 377 8.65 -33.31 -5.25
CA ALA A 377 10.07 -33.49 -4.94
C ALA A 377 10.80 -32.13 -4.81
N LEU A 378 10.63 -31.22 -5.78
CA LEU A 378 11.19 -29.87 -5.71
C LEU A 378 10.66 -29.09 -4.50
N ALA A 379 9.37 -29.18 -4.20
CA ALA A 379 8.78 -28.51 -3.04
C ALA A 379 9.29 -29.08 -1.70
N GLU A 380 9.57 -30.38 -1.60
CA GLU A 380 10.16 -31.02 -0.42
C GLU A 380 11.60 -30.58 -0.19
N VAL A 381 12.42 -30.62 -1.24
CA VAL A 381 13.81 -30.16 -1.18
C VAL A 381 13.87 -28.67 -0.83
N GLY A 382 13.03 -27.84 -1.47
CA GLY A 382 12.92 -26.42 -1.15
C GLY A 382 12.48 -26.15 0.29
N ARG A 383 11.53 -26.93 0.84
CA ARG A 383 11.12 -26.84 2.25
C ARG A 383 12.26 -27.22 3.20
N ALA A 384 12.99 -28.30 2.90
CA ALA A 384 14.13 -28.73 3.71
C ALA A 384 15.26 -27.69 3.70
N HIS A 385 15.56 -27.12 2.54
CA HIS A 385 16.55 -26.05 2.38
C HIS A 385 16.15 -24.79 3.16
N LEU A 386 14.90 -24.32 3.03
CA LEU A 386 14.40 -23.17 3.81
C LEU A 386 14.41 -23.44 5.32
N LYS A 387 14.12 -24.68 5.76
CA LYS A 387 14.25 -25.08 7.16
C LYS A 387 15.70 -24.98 7.64
N ARG A 388 16.66 -25.43 6.83
CA ARG A 388 18.10 -25.33 7.14
C ARG A 388 18.55 -23.87 7.23
N ILE A 389 18.18 -23.01 6.27
CA ILE A 389 18.48 -21.57 6.33
C ILE A 389 17.90 -20.94 7.60
N ARG A 390 16.63 -21.22 7.93
CA ARG A 390 16.00 -20.68 9.14
C ARG A 390 16.68 -21.15 10.42
N GLN A 391 17.22 -22.37 10.42
CA GLN A 391 17.97 -22.93 11.54
C GLN A 391 19.33 -22.24 11.70
N LEU A 392 20.08 -22.07 10.61
CA LEU A 392 21.34 -21.32 10.62
C LEU A 392 21.12 -19.87 11.09
N GLN A 393 20.09 -19.20 10.58
CA GLN A 393 19.71 -17.84 11.03
C GLN A 393 19.31 -17.79 12.50
N TYR A 394 18.72 -18.87 13.03
CA TYR A 394 18.39 -18.98 14.45
C TYR A 394 19.66 -19.13 15.29
N GLU A 395 20.57 -20.03 14.89
CA GLU A 395 21.85 -20.28 15.59
C GLU A 395 22.73 -19.03 15.60
N GLU A 396 22.86 -18.34 14.46
CA GLU A 396 23.60 -17.09 14.35
C GLU A 396 22.99 -15.98 15.24
N ALA A 397 21.66 -15.89 15.26
CA ALA A 397 20.97 -14.93 16.12
C ALA A 397 21.14 -15.26 17.61
N VAL A 398 21.08 -16.54 18.00
CA VAL A 398 21.37 -16.96 19.38
C VAL A 398 22.79 -16.56 19.76
N ALA A 399 23.78 -16.88 18.94
CA ALA A 399 25.18 -16.53 19.22
C ALA A 399 25.37 -15.01 19.39
N SER A 400 24.75 -14.21 18.52
CA SER A 400 24.83 -12.75 18.61
C SER A 400 24.14 -12.19 19.85
N TYR A 401 22.97 -12.71 20.22
CA TYR A 401 22.25 -12.30 21.43
C TYR A 401 22.97 -12.73 22.70
N THR A 402 23.60 -13.91 22.73
CA THR A 402 24.42 -14.37 23.87
C THR A 402 25.61 -13.44 24.10
N ARG A 403 26.39 -13.12 23.05
CA ARG A 403 27.50 -12.16 23.17
C ARG A 403 27.05 -10.79 23.68
N ALA A 404 25.90 -10.32 23.21
CA ALA A 404 25.33 -9.06 23.68
C ALA A 404 24.90 -9.13 25.15
N ALA A 405 24.36 -10.25 25.60
CA ALA A 405 23.98 -10.47 26.99
C ALA A 405 25.21 -10.46 27.92
N GLU A 406 26.29 -11.14 27.53
CA GLU A 406 27.56 -11.17 28.25
C GLU A 406 28.17 -9.77 28.36
N ALA A 407 28.24 -9.02 27.24
CA ALA A 407 28.72 -7.65 27.23
C ALA A 407 27.88 -6.71 28.12
N LEU A 408 26.57 -6.93 28.24
CA LEU A 408 25.71 -6.17 29.14
C LEU A 408 25.99 -6.50 30.61
N ARG A 409 26.25 -7.78 30.96
CA ARG A 409 26.66 -8.18 32.31
C ARG A 409 27.99 -7.55 32.71
N GLU A 410 28.98 -7.57 31.82
CA GLU A 410 30.29 -6.94 32.06
C GLU A 410 30.16 -5.43 32.32
N LYS A 411 29.20 -4.76 31.68
CA LYS A 411 28.88 -3.35 31.90
C LYS A 411 27.98 -3.09 33.11
N GLY A 412 27.59 -4.12 33.87
CA GLY A 412 26.65 -4.01 35.00
C GLY A 412 25.24 -3.56 34.60
N SER A 413 24.84 -3.78 33.34
CA SER A 413 23.55 -3.35 32.81
C SER A 413 22.54 -4.52 32.77
N CYS A 414 21.26 -4.23 33.02
CA CYS A 414 20.22 -5.26 33.02
C CYS A 414 19.99 -5.87 31.63
N VAL A 415 19.88 -7.20 31.61
CA VAL A 415 19.63 -8.01 30.41
C VAL A 415 18.13 -8.10 30.16
N HIS A 416 17.58 -7.18 29.36
CA HIS A 416 16.16 -7.13 29.01
C HIS A 416 15.98 -7.08 27.50
N GLU A 417 14.77 -7.40 27.02
CA GLU A 417 14.49 -7.54 25.58
C GLU A 417 14.96 -6.33 24.74
N ARG A 418 14.78 -5.12 25.28
CA ARG A 418 15.18 -3.87 24.63
C ARG A 418 16.70 -3.66 24.62
N THR A 419 17.39 -3.92 25.73
CA THR A 419 18.84 -3.73 25.85
C THR A 419 19.59 -4.77 25.01
N LEU A 420 19.10 -6.01 24.97
CA LEU A 420 19.66 -7.09 24.14
C LEU A 420 19.62 -6.75 22.65
N GLN A 421 18.49 -6.25 22.16
CA GLN A 421 18.31 -5.89 20.75
C GLN A 421 19.10 -4.63 20.36
N GLN A 422 19.34 -3.73 21.32
CA GLN A 422 20.19 -2.56 21.11
C GLN A 422 21.66 -2.96 21.02
N GLU A 423 22.15 -3.75 21.97
CA GLU A 423 23.57 -4.15 22.05
C GLU A 423 23.96 -5.13 20.94
N SER A 424 23.08 -6.11 20.61
CA SER A 424 23.35 -7.06 19.52
C SER A 424 23.24 -6.47 18.12
N GLY A 425 22.61 -5.30 17.97
CA GLY A 425 22.23 -4.74 16.67
C GLY A 425 21.19 -5.56 15.89
N LEU A 426 20.70 -6.67 16.45
CA LEU A 426 19.68 -7.53 15.86
C LEU A 426 18.30 -7.19 16.42
N VAL A 427 17.31 -7.10 15.52
CA VAL A 427 15.92 -6.84 15.91
C VAL A 427 15.05 -8.06 15.68
N ALA A 428 14.32 -8.44 16.73
CA ALA A 428 13.31 -9.47 16.73
C ALA A 428 11.93 -8.82 16.53
N PHE A 429 11.45 -8.85 15.29
CA PHE A 429 10.05 -8.52 14.99
C PHE A 429 9.26 -9.80 14.75
N SER A 430 7.93 -9.75 14.91
CA SER A 430 7.01 -10.90 14.71
C SER A 430 7.16 -11.63 13.37
N GLN A 431 7.80 -11.01 12.38
CA GLN A 431 8.03 -11.55 11.04
C GLN A 431 9.33 -12.34 10.90
N ASN A 432 10.27 -12.22 11.85
CA ASN A 432 11.49 -13.01 11.89
C ASN A 432 11.40 -14.00 13.06
N ALA A 433 10.61 -15.05 12.86
CA ALA A 433 10.34 -16.06 13.88
C ALA A 433 11.62 -16.70 14.43
N SER A 434 12.68 -16.85 13.61
CA SER A 434 13.98 -17.32 14.06
C SER A 434 14.61 -16.36 15.07
N ARG A 435 14.65 -15.05 14.79
CA ARG A 435 15.21 -14.06 15.72
C ARG A 435 14.37 -13.87 16.99
N VAL A 436 13.04 -13.91 16.88
CA VAL A 436 12.14 -13.84 18.06
C VAL A 436 12.36 -15.02 18.98
N ARG A 437 12.37 -16.24 18.44
CA ARG A 437 12.68 -17.44 19.21
C ARG A 437 14.07 -17.39 19.84
N ALA A 438 15.08 -16.94 19.08
CA ALA A 438 16.44 -16.83 19.58
C ALA A 438 16.53 -15.86 20.76
N LEU A 439 15.91 -14.68 20.63
CA LEU A 439 15.83 -13.68 21.69
C LEU A 439 15.16 -14.23 22.96
N GLN A 440 14.01 -14.88 22.81
CA GLN A 440 13.29 -15.50 23.93
C GLN A 440 14.13 -16.60 24.61
N SER A 441 14.80 -17.44 23.82
CA SER A 441 15.66 -18.51 24.33
C SER A 441 16.87 -17.98 25.11
N VAL A 442 17.43 -16.83 24.72
CA VAL A 442 18.54 -16.22 25.46
C VAL A 442 18.01 -15.57 26.73
N LEU A 443 16.94 -14.78 26.67
CA LEU A 443 16.34 -14.15 27.84
C LEU A 443 15.91 -15.16 28.92
N SER A 444 15.37 -16.32 28.53
CA SER A 444 14.98 -17.35 29.49
C SER A 444 16.17 -17.99 30.21
N ARG A 445 17.32 -18.15 29.53
CA ARG A 445 18.55 -18.70 30.14
C ARG A 445 19.14 -17.75 31.17
N PHE A 446 19.14 -16.45 30.88
CA PHE A 446 19.70 -15.46 31.80
C PHE A 446 18.81 -15.22 33.03
N ARG A 447 17.47 -15.25 32.88
CA ARG A 447 16.56 -15.19 34.04
C ARG A 447 16.76 -16.36 35.00
N ALA A 448 16.94 -17.57 34.47
CA ALA A 448 17.19 -18.75 35.29
C ALA A 448 18.51 -18.65 36.09
N HIS A 449 19.56 -18.06 35.51
CA HIS A 449 20.82 -17.82 36.21
C HIS A 449 20.72 -16.74 37.29
N GLU A 450 19.95 -15.68 37.07
CA GLU A 450 19.70 -14.64 38.08
C GLU A 450 18.92 -15.20 39.29
N ASP A 451 17.97 -16.11 39.05
CA ASP A 451 17.22 -16.79 40.10
C ASP A 451 18.11 -17.78 40.90
N GLU A 452 19.04 -18.48 40.24
CA GLU A 452 20.01 -19.38 40.91
C GLU A 452 21.06 -18.62 41.73
N GLU A 453 21.60 -17.51 41.22
CA GLU A 453 22.54 -16.65 41.95
C GLU A 453 21.86 -15.97 43.17
N ALA A 454 20.58 -15.58 43.04
CA ALA A 454 19.80 -15.02 44.16
C ALA A 454 19.49 -16.04 45.26
N VAL A 455 19.27 -17.32 44.90
CA VAL A 455 19.06 -18.42 45.86
C VAL A 455 20.37 -18.85 46.53
N ALA A 456 21.52 -18.72 45.86
CA ALA A 456 22.83 -19.02 46.45
C ALA A 456 23.38 -17.91 47.37
N ALA A 457 22.84 -16.69 47.28
CA ALA A 457 23.26 -15.53 48.05
C ALA A 457 22.37 -15.20 49.27
N GLY A 458 21.24 -15.90 49.44
CA GLY A 458 20.35 -15.83 50.61
C GLY A 458 20.50 -17.05 51.50
#